data_AF-A0A7J6I584-F1
#
_entry.id   AF-A0A7J6I584-F1
#
_cell.length_a   1.000
_cell.length_b   1.000
_cell.length_c   1.000
_cell.angle_alpha   90.00
_cell.angle_beta   90.00
_cell.angle_gamma   90.00
#
_symmetry.space_group_name_H-M   'P 1'
#
loop_
_entity.id
_entity.type
_entity.pdbx_description
1 polymer ?
#
loop_
_entity_poly.entity_id
_entity_poly.type
_entity_poly.pdbx_seq_one_letter_code
_entity_poly.pdbx_strand_id
1 'polypeptide(L)'
;MGIHLYKTSTPSTRKGDVDRQVKSNPRNSLNYGQHRCGKGRHRGGGHKRLYRKIDFRRNDKDIYGKTVTIEYDPNRNAYICRIHYGGGEKRHILHPRRALI
;
A
#
# COMPACT_ATOMS: atom_id res chain seq x y z
N MET A 1 4.98 11.71 3.57
CA MET A 1 6.00 10.81 4.13
C MET A 1 6.73 11.58 5.20
N GLY A 2 6.66 11.12 6.43
CA GLY A 2 7.34 11.73 7.56
C GLY A 2 8.31 10.71 8.11
N ILE A 3 9.59 11.03 8.09
CA ILE A 3 10.65 10.13 8.54
C ILE A 3 10.78 10.29 10.06
N HIS A 4 10.68 9.19 10.79
CA HIS A 4 10.89 9.15 12.23
C HIS A 4 12.24 8.49 12.52
N LEU A 5 13.13 9.22 13.20
CA LEU A 5 14.45 8.72 13.58
C LEU A 5 14.35 7.88 14.86
N TYR A 6 15.05 6.75 14.90
CA TYR A 6 15.13 5.96 16.13
C TYR A 6 16.03 6.64 17.18
N LYS A 7 15.78 6.33 18.45
CA LYS A 7 16.74 6.65 19.52
C LYS A 7 17.99 5.78 19.36
N THR A 8 19.16 6.38 19.57
CA THR A 8 20.48 5.74 19.46
C THR A 8 20.80 4.88 20.69
N SER A 9 19.99 3.86 20.95
CA SER A 9 20.16 2.95 22.10
C SER A 9 21.01 1.71 21.77
N THR A 10 20.90 1.16 20.56
CA THR A 10 21.69 0.00 20.11
C THR A 10 22.49 0.35 18.85
N PRO A 11 23.63 -0.32 18.58
CA PRO A 11 24.44 -0.04 17.37
C PRO A 11 23.64 -0.13 16.07
N SER A 12 22.65 -1.03 16.00
CA SER A 12 21.81 -1.24 14.82
C SER A 12 20.80 -0.12 14.58
N THR A 13 20.33 0.58 15.62
CA THR A 13 19.34 1.67 15.46
C THR A 13 19.97 3.03 15.24
N ARG A 14 21.29 3.18 15.40
CA ARG A 14 21.98 4.49 15.33
C ARG A 14 21.79 5.24 14.01
N LYS A 15 21.68 4.50 12.90
CA LYS A 15 21.43 5.04 11.55
C LYS A 15 20.04 4.66 11.02
N GLY A 16 19.18 4.10 11.88
CA GLY A 16 17.88 3.61 11.49
C GLY A 16 16.85 4.73 11.46
N ASP A 17 16.01 4.69 10.43
CA ASP A 17 14.81 5.50 10.31
C ASP A 17 13.61 4.64 9.90
N VAL A 18 12.40 5.13 10.18
CA VAL A 18 11.15 4.52 9.72
C VAL A 18 10.17 5.56 9.23
N ASP A 19 9.39 5.19 8.20
CA ASP A 19 8.25 6.00 7.78
C ASP A 19 7.09 5.85 8.77
N ARG A 20 6.37 6.95 8.96
CA ARG A 20 5.17 6.97 9.79
C ARG A 20 4.06 6.15 9.13
N GLN A 21 3.72 5.00 9.73
CA GLN A 21 2.66 4.13 9.20
C GLN A 21 1.27 4.75 9.32
N VAL A 22 0.48 4.59 8.26
CA VAL A 22 -0.97 4.83 8.26
C VAL A 22 -1.68 3.58 8.82
N LYS A 23 -2.78 3.78 9.57
CA LYS A 23 -3.56 2.67 10.15
C LYS A 23 -3.97 1.67 9.06
N SER A 24 -3.71 0.39 9.27
CA SER A 24 -4.11 -0.67 8.37
C SER A 24 -5.46 -1.26 8.79
N ASN A 25 -6.37 -1.42 7.82
CA ASN A 25 -7.60 -2.19 8.00
C ASN A 25 -7.51 -3.46 7.15
N PRO A 26 -7.27 -4.65 7.75
CA PRO A 26 -6.87 -5.85 7.01
C PRO A 26 -8.03 -6.61 6.35
N ARG A 27 -9.29 -6.26 6.64
CA ARG A 27 -10.46 -6.99 6.13
C ARG A 27 -10.83 -6.49 4.74
N ASN A 28 -10.43 -7.23 3.69
CA ASN A 28 -10.83 -6.85 2.34
C ASN A 28 -10.87 -8.01 1.36
N SER A 29 -11.92 -8.02 0.53
CA SER A 29 -12.14 -8.96 -0.59
C SER A 29 -11.22 -8.73 -1.79
N LEU A 30 -10.42 -7.65 -1.78
CA LEU A 30 -9.52 -7.23 -2.86
C LEU A 30 -8.07 -7.74 -2.70
N ASN A 31 -7.84 -8.63 -1.73
CA ASN A 31 -6.54 -9.22 -1.44
C ASN A 31 -6.46 -10.64 -2.03
N TYR A 32 -5.35 -10.95 -2.70
CA TYR A 32 -5.16 -12.21 -3.40
C TYR A 32 -3.80 -12.83 -3.05
N GLY A 33 -3.73 -14.17 -3.07
CA GLY A 33 -2.45 -14.86 -3.12
C GLY A 33 -1.80 -14.68 -4.49
N GLN A 34 -0.51 -14.36 -4.53
CA GLN A 34 0.22 -14.30 -5.78
C GLN A 34 1.46 -15.18 -5.70
N HIS A 35 1.52 -16.20 -6.56
CA HIS A 35 2.72 -17.01 -6.74
C HIS A 35 3.75 -16.21 -7.53
N ARG A 36 4.95 -16.02 -6.96
CA ARG A 36 6.09 -15.42 -7.65
C ARG A 36 7.12 -16.52 -7.91
N CYS A 37 7.46 -16.74 -9.17
CA CYS A 37 8.59 -17.59 -9.53
C CYS A 37 9.89 -16.81 -9.23
N GLY A 38 10.65 -17.26 -8.23
CA GLY A 38 11.83 -16.57 -7.71
C GLY A 38 13.07 -16.70 -8.59
N LYS A 39 13.00 -16.38 -9.89
CA LYS A 39 14.11 -16.57 -10.84
C LYS A 39 15.25 -15.54 -10.75
N GLY A 40 15.46 -14.89 -9.59
CA GLY A 40 16.48 -13.83 -9.43
C GLY A 40 17.43 -14.10 -8.27
N ARG A 41 18.73 -13.81 -8.46
CA ARG A 41 19.75 -13.89 -7.38
C ARG A 41 19.43 -12.89 -6.26
N HIS A 42 19.86 -13.20 -5.04
CA HIS A 42 19.65 -12.38 -3.83
C HIS A 42 18.17 -12.09 -3.50
N ARG A 43 17.24 -12.99 -3.87
CA ARG A 43 15.81 -12.88 -3.54
C ARG A 43 15.34 -14.13 -2.79
N GLY A 44 14.74 -13.95 -1.61
CA GLY A 44 14.21 -15.03 -0.77
C GLY A 44 14.06 -14.60 0.69
N GLY A 45 13.33 -15.38 1.50
CA GLY A 45 13.29 -15.22 2.97
C GLY A 45 12.48 -14.03 3.54
N GLY A 46 11.77 -13.26 2.72
CA GLY A 46 10.96 -12.12 3.20
C GLY A 46 9.63 -12.52 3.84
N HIS A 47 9.03 -11.60 4.61
CA HIS A 47 7.68 -11.76 5.19
C HIS A 47 6.62 -12.05 4.11
N LYS A 48 5.63 -12.91 4.43
CA LYS A 48 4.50 -13.24 3.53
C LYS A 48 3.68 -11.99 3.18
N ARG A 49 3.30 -11.82 1.91
CA ARG A 49 2.57 -10.65 1.41
C ARG A 49 1.38 -11.10 0.58
N LEU A 50 0.22 -10.49 0.82
CA LEU A 50 -0.96 -10.62 -0.02
C LEU A 50 -0.92 -9.52 -1.09
N TYR A 51 -1.25 -9.87 -2.33
CA TYR A 51 -1.35 -8.94 -3.43
C TYR A 51 -2.65 -8.15 -3.35
N ARG A 52 -2.58 -6.82 -3.50
CA ARG A 52 -3.76 -5.95 -3.60
C ARG A 52 -4.00 -5.60 -5.07
N LYS A 53 -5.20 -5.88 -5.58
CA LYS A 53 -5.54 -5.57 -6.98
C LYS A 53 -5.76 -4.06 -7.15
N ILE A 54 -4.92 -3.40 -7.93
CA ILE A 54 -5.06 -1.98 -8.27
C ILE A 54 -5.73 -1.83 -9.63
N ASP A 55 -6.59 -0.83 -9.73
CA ASP A 55 -7.05 -0.30 -10.99
C ASP A 55 -6.05 0.74 -11.54
N PHE A 56 -5.15 0.28 -12.40
CA PHE A 56 -4.22 1.14 -13.13
C PHE A 56 -4.85 1.77 -14.38
N ARG A 57 -5.90 1.14 -14.93
CA ARG A 57 -6.46 1.55 -16.22
C ARG A 57 -7.45 2.71 -16.06
N ARG A 58 -8.22 2.74 -14.97
CA ARG A 58 -9.25 3.77 -14.70
C ARG A 58 -10.17 3.97 -15.91
N ASN A 59 -10.68 2.85 -16.42
CA ASN A 59 -11.46 2.83 -17.67
C ASN A 59 -12.80 3.57 -17.54
N ASP A 60 -13.39 3.57 -16.35
CA ASP A 60 -14.68 4.19 -16.11
C ASP A 60 -14.51 5.70 -15.97
N LYS A 61 -14.75 6.39 -17.09
CA LYS A 61 -14.79 7.85 -17.16
C LYS A 61 -16.14 8.32 -16.63
N ASP A 62 -16.16 9.51 -16.04
CA ASP A 62 -17.35 10.19 -15.52
C ASP A 62 -18.05 9.53 -14.31
N ILE A 63 -17.41 8.55 -13.65
CA ILE A 63 -17.89 8.01 -12.38
C ILE A 63 -17.17 8.68 -11.21
N TYR A 64 -17.93 9.38 -10.38
CA TYR A 64 -17.43 9.94 -9.13
C TYR A 64 -17.15 8.83 -8.10
N GLY A 65 -16.00 8.92 -7.46
CA GLY A 65 -15.59 8.02 -6.39
C GLY A 65 -15.06 8.81 -5.19
N LYS A 66 -15.45 8.39 -3.99
CA LYS A 66 -14.95 8.97 -2.74
C LYS A 66 -13.76 8.17 -2.22
N THR A 67 -12.68 8.85 -1.87
CA THR A 67 -11.56 8.24 -1.15
C THR A 67 -11.98 7.99 0.29
N VAL A 68 -11.89 6.75 0.74
CA VAL A 68 -12.32 6.35 2.10
C VAL A 68 -11.15 6.19 3.04
N THR A 69 -10.08 5.55 2.57
CA THR A 69 -8.87 5.30 3.36
C THR A 69 -7.63 5.39 2.49
N ILE A 70 -6.51 5.74 3.13
CA ILE A 70 -5.16 5.59 2.58
C ILE A 70 -4.53 4.42 3.34
N GLU A 71 -3.94 3.46 2.62
CA GLU A 71 -3.42 2.23 3.20
C GLU A 71 -2.01 1.94 2.70
N TYR A 72 -1.19 1.33 3.57
CA TYR A 72 0.09 0.74 3.18
C TYR A 72 -0.12 -0.53 2.36
N ASP A 73 0.67 -0.71 1.30
CA ASP A 73 0.69 -1.95 0.49
C ASP A 73 2.11 -2.54 0.48
N PRO A 74 2.34 -3.74 1.04
CA PRO A 74 3.67 -4.34 1.13
C PRO A 74 4.27 -4.77 -0.23
N ASN A 75 3.51 -4.70 -1.32
CA ASN A 75 3.98 -5.08 -2.65
C ASN A 75 4.58 -3.91 -3.45
N ARG A 76 4.60 -2.70 -2.88
CA ARG A 76 5.16 -1.50 -3.52
C ARG A 76 5.53 -0.43 -2.50
N ASN A 77 6.19 0.62 -2.97
CA ASN A 77 6.60 1.73 -2.10
C ASN A 77 5.49 2.77 -1.90
N ALA A 78 4.58 2.93 -2.87
CA ALA A 78 3.51 3.92 -2.81
C ALA A 78 2.32 3.46 -1.94
N TYR A 79 1.74 4.40 -1.20
CA TYR A 79 0.44 4.20 -0.55
C TYR A 79 -0.66 3.98 -1.59
N ILE A 80 -1.72 3.30 -1.18
CA ILE A 80 -2.92 3.12 -2.00
C ILE A 80 -4.12 3.80 -1.37
N CYS A 81 -5.02 4.29 -2.21
CA CYS A 81 -6.33 4.77 -1.78
C CYS A 81 -7.36 3.68 -2.01
N ARG A 82 -8.26 3.50 -1.04
CA ARG A 82 -9.50 2.76 -1.21
C ARG A 82 -10.58 3.72 -1.69
N ILE A 83 -11.11 3.49 -2.89
CA ILE A 83 -12.19 4.29 -3.48
C ILE A 83 -13.49 3.51 -3.42
N HIS A 84 -14.55 4.20 -3.01
CA HIS A 84 -15.93 3.75 -3.19
C HIS A 84 -16.57 4.58 -4.31
N TYR A 85 -16.96 3.92 -5.39
CA TYR A 85 -17.64 4.55 -6.51
C TYR A 85 -19.15 4.64 -6.26
N GLY A 86 -19.82 5.57 -6.94
CA GLY A 86 -21.28 5.74 -6.83
C GLY A 86 -22.08 4.47 -7.12
N GLY A 87 -21.59 3.59 -8.00
CA GLY A 87 -22.21 2.29 -8.31
C GLY A 87 -22.00 1.19 -7.26
N GLY A 88 -21.45 1.50 -6.08
CA GLY A 88 -21.18 0.53 -5.00
C GLY A 88 -19.89 -0.27 -5.15
N GLU A 89 -19.22 -0.17 -6.31
CA GLU A 89 -17.93 -0.80 -6.54
C GLU A 89 -16.81 -0.20 -5.68
N LYS A 90 -15.90 -1.07 -5.25
CA LYS A 90 -14.74 -0.69 -4.44
C LYS A 90 -13.47 -1.08 -5.18
N ARG A 91 -12.56 -0.11 -5.36
CA ARG A 91 -11.27 -0.36 -6.02
C ARG A 91 -10.14 0.28 -5.25
N HIS A 92 -8.93 -0.27 -5.45
CA HIS A 92 -7.72 0.38 -5.01
C HIS A 92 -7.10 1.16 -6.17
N ILE A 93 -6.63 2.38 -5.89
CA ILE A 93 -5.80 3.16 -6.79
C ILE A 93 -4.50 3.54 -6.08
N LEU A 94 -3.47 3.95 -6.85
CA LEU A 94 -2.30 4.59 -6.25
C LEU A 94 -2.70 5.93 -5.62
N HIS A 95 -2.21 6.18 -4.41
CA HIS A 95 -2.42 7.43 -3.69
C HIS A 95 -1.60 8.56 -4.34
N PRO A 96 -2.24 9.62 -4.88
CA PRO A 96 -1.51 10.77 -5.37
C PRO A 96 -1.14 11.69 -4.19
N ARG A 97 0.04 12.32 -4.27
CA ARG A 97 0.69 13.05 -3.16
C ARG A 97 -0.17 14.11 -2.46
N ARG A 98 -1.13 14.72 -3.18
CA ARG A 98 -1.98 15.81 -2.67
C ARG A 98 -3.45 15.39 -2.45
N ALA A 99 -3.81 14.13 -2.68
CA ALA A 99 -5.17 13.70 -2.35
C ALA A 99 -5.33 13.66 -0.83
N LEU A 100 -6.43 14.23 -0.37
CA LEU A 100 -6.87 14.13 1.02
C LEU A 100 -8.07 13.18 1.10
N ILE A 101 -8.37 12.73 2.31
CA ILE A 101 -9.56 11.94 2.64
C ILE A 101 -10.67 12.90 3.05
#